data_AF-A0A0H5CXZ7-F1
#
_entry.id   AF-A0A0H5CXZ7-F1
#
_cell.length_a   1.000
_cell.length_b   1.000
_cell.length_c   1.000
_cell.angle_alpha   90.00
_cell.angle_beta   90.00
_cell.angle_gamma   90.00
#
_symmetry.space_group_name_H-M   'P 1'
#
loop_
_entity.id
_entity.type
_entity.pdbx_description
1 polymer ?
#
loop_
_entity_poly.entity_id
_entity_poly.type
_entity_poly.pdbx_seq_one_letter_code
_entity_poly.pdbx_strand_id
1 'polypeptide(L)'
;MPWRSKKSPKVSLKVVIPACLAALTGCVTLENGGSDLPSFFSPVANAKIYQLGGTSFEVVPEIGAESAAYWCAASDFARRGLGAGWSDRIFVSNGQANSVVTGRIDAVTFTLEPIEREQPKPLLRLGFTLKRGDSQTVSAANGFCQDLLPVLFF
;
A
#
# COMPACT_ATOMS: atom_id res chain seq x y z
N MET A 1 36.13 -12.67 -56.63
CA MET A 1 35.11 -13.65 -56.19
C MET A 1 34.16 -12.96 -55.21
N PRO A 2 32.97 -12.52 -55.64
CA PRO A 2 32.06 -11.75 -54.79
C PRO A 2 31.06 -12.65 -54.05
N TRP A 3 30.97 -12.44 -52.74
CA TRP A 3 30.14 -13.14 -51.77
C TRP A 3 28.68 -12.65 -51.89
N ARG A 4 27.75 -13.59 -52.18
CA ARG A 4 26.34 -13.34 -52.47
C ARG A 4 25.51 -13.34 -51.18
N SER A 5 24.99 -12.16 -50.82
CA SER A 5 24.04 -11.94 -49.72
C SER A 5 22.71 -12.68 -49.95
N LYS A 6 22.28 -13.51 -48.99
CA LYS A 6 20.96 -14.16 -48.99
C LYS A 6 19.91 -13.20 -48.41
N LYS A 7 18.96 -12.78 -49.24
CA LYS A 7 17.74 -12.06 -48.81
C LYS A 7 16.76 -13.05 -48.18
N SER A 8 16.27 -12.75 -46.98
CA SER A 8 15.19 -13.50 -46.32
C SER A 8 13.85 -13.31 -47.05
N PRO A 9 13.02 -14.36 -47.19
CA PRO A 9 11.70 -14.24 -47.81
C PRO A 9 10.72 -13.53 -46.87
N LYS A 10 10.01 -12.53 -47.41
CA LYS A 10 8.88 -11.88 -46.75
C LYS A 10 7.68 -12.83 -46.80
N VAL A 11 7.26 -13.34 -45.65
CA VAL A 11 6.01 -14.10 -45.52
C VAL A 11 4.86 -13.08 -45.51
N SER A 12 4.17 -12.92 -46.64
CA SER A 12 2.91 -12.20 -46.71
C SER A 12 1.79 -13.10 -46.22
N LEU A 13 1.44 -12.97 -44.93
CA LEU A 13 0.27 -13.61 -44.35
C LEU A 13 -0.98 -12.87 -44.85
N LYS A 14 -1.67 -13.44 -45.84
CA LYS A 14 -3.00 -12.98 -46.27
C LYS A 14 -4.01 -13.40 -45.20
N VAL A 15 -4.31 -12.49 -44.27
CA VAL A 15 -5.42 -12.64 -43.33
C VAL A 15 -6.72 -12.49 -44.11
N VAL A 16 -7.39 -13.61 -44.35
CA VAL A 16 -8.78 -13.64 -44.84
C VAL A 16 -9.64 -13.26 -43.64
N ILE A 17 -10.14 -12.03 -43.61
CA ILE A 17 -11.08 -11.55 -42.60
C ILE A 17 -12.49 -11.97 -43.07
N PRO A 18 -13.17 -12.92 -42.43
CA PRO A 18 -14.60 -13.09 -42.64
C PRO A 18 -15.28 -11.89 -41.96
N ALA A 19 -16.04 -11.14 -42.74
CA ALA A 19 -16.95 -10.11 -42.25
C ALA A 19 -18.09 -10.80 -41.48
N CYS A 20 -17.86 -11.12 -40.21
CA CYS A 20 -18.93 -11.34 -39.25
C CYS A 20 -19.26 -9.99 -38.60
N LEU A 21 -20.34 -9.39 -39.08
CA LEU A 21 -21.06 -8.31 -38.42
C LEU A 21 -21.50 -8.82 -37.03
N ALA A 22 -20.76 -8.45 -36.00
CA ALA A 22 -21.22 -8.48 -34.62
C ALA A 22 -20.80 -7.15 -33.99
N ALA A 23 -21.73 -6.21 -33.97
CA ALA A 23 -21.60 -4.99 -33.18
C ALA A 23 -21.64 -5.38 -31.69
N LEU A 24 -20.50 -5.72 -31.13
CA LEU A 24 -20.27 -5.68 -29.70
C LEU A 24 -19.60 -4.35 -29.43
N THR A 25 -20.40 -3.40 -28.97
CA THR A 25 -19.95 -2.15 -28.34
C THR A 25 -19.13 -2.55 -27.11
N GLY A 26 -17.84 -2.85 -27.31
CA GLY A 26 -16.89 -2.99 -26.22
C GLY A 26 -16.70 -1.61 -25.60
N CYS A 27 -17.28 -1.38 -24.44
CA CYS A 27 -16.82 -0.30 -23.56
C CYS A 27 -15.38 -0.64 -23.20
N VAL A 28 -14.43 -0.06 -23.92
CA VAL A 28 -13.04 -0.06 -23.51
C VAL A 28 -12.97 0.89 -22.33
N THR A 29 -12.90 0.35 -21.11
CA THR A 29 -12.55 1.16 -19.94
C THR A 29 -11.09 1.57 -20.12
N LEU A 30 -10.86 2.86 -20.32
CA LEU A 30 -9.53 3.45 -20.18
C LEU A 30 -9.12 3.29 -18.72
N GLU A 31 -8.25 2.32 -18.44
CA GLU A 31 -7.54 2.20 -17.16
C GLU A 31 -6.62 3.41 -17.02
N ASN A 32 -7.13 4.45 -16.35
CA ASN A 32 -6.26 5.49 -15.82
C ASN A 32 -5.29 4.79 -14.87
N GLY A 33 -3.98 5.00 -15.04
CA GLY A 33 -2.92 4.45 -14.20
C GLY A 33 -2.90 5.01 -12.77
N GLY A 34 -4.03 4.95 -12.07
CA GLY A 34 -4.12 4.96 -10.63
C GLY A 34 -3.94 3.52 -10.15
N SER A 35 -3.15 3.34 -9.11
CA SER A 35 -2.92 2.05 -8.46
C SER A 35 -4.24 1.41 -8.00
N ASP A 36 -4.77 0.46 -8.77
CA ASP A 36 -5.98 -0.33 -8.47
C ASP A 36 -5.78 -1.35 -7.33
N LEU A 37 -5.10 -0.95 -6.26
CA LEU A 37 -5.01 -1.77 -5.05
C LEU A 37 -6.27 -1.57 -4.21
N PRO A 38 -6.82 -2.65 -3.61
CA PRO A 38 -7.91 -2.54 -2.63
C PRO A 38 -7.52 -1.54 -1.55
N SER A 39 -8.36 -0.52 -1.37
CA SER A 39 -8.15 0.50 -0.34
C SER A 39 -9.23 0.42 0.73
N PHE A 40 -8.81 0.65 1.97
CA PHE A 40 -9.64 0.74 3.15
C PHE A 40 -9.48 2.14 3.75
N PHE A 41 -10.52 2.66 4.40
CA PHE A 41 -10.46 3.96 5.05
C PHE A 41 -10.76 3.82 6.54
N SER A 42 -9.85 4.33 7.37
CA SER A 42 -10.04 4.41 8.81
C SER A 42 -10.61 5.78 9.17
N PRO A 43 -11.88 5.88 9.59
CA PRO A 43 -12.52 7.17 9.84
C PRO A 43 -11.97 7.88 11.07
N VAL A 44 -11.61 7.13 12.12
CA VAL A 44 -11.07 7.71 13.36
C VAL A 44 -9.69 8.32 13.12
N ALA A 45 -8.85 7.64 12.33
CA ALA A 45 -7.50 8.11 12.02
C ALA A 45 -7.43 9.07 10.83
N ASN A 46 -8.55 9.32 10.14
CA ASN A 46 -8.62 10.01 8.85
C ASN A 46 -7.53 9.53 7.86
N ALA A 47 -7.41 8.21 7.69
CA ALA A 47 -6.31 7.60 6.93
C ALA A 47 -6.80 6.60 5.89
N LYS A 48 -6.16 6.61 4.71
CA LYS A 48 -6.33 5.59 3.68
C LYS A 48 -5.30 4.49 3.89
N ILE A 49 -5.72 3.25 3.69
CA ILE A 49 -4.89 2.06 3.82
C ILE A 49 -4.94 1.28 2.50
N TYR A 50 -3.79 0.92 1.96
CA TYR A 50 -3.68 0.13 0.74
C TYR A 50 -3.07 -1.23 1.06
N GLN A 51 -3.76 -2.30 0.69
CA GLN A 51 -3.20 -3.65 0.88
C GLN A 51 -2.13 -3.91 -0.19
N LEU A 52 -0.90 -4.20 0.24
CA LEU A 52 0.22 -4.45 -0.67
C LEU A 52 0.34 -5.93 -1.05
N GLY A 53 -0.13 -6.83 -0.18
CA GLY A 53 -0.15 -8.28 -0.40
C GLY A 53 0.01 -9.06 0.90
N GLY A 54 -0.64 -10.22 0.98
CA GLY A 54 -0.64 -11.03 2.20
C GLY A 54 -1.13 -10.23 3.41
N THR A 55 -0.30 -10.16 4.46
CA THR A 55 -0.56 -9.37 5.68
C THR A 55 0.10 -7.99 5.69
N SER A 56 0.71 -7.58 4.57
CA SER A 56 1.39 -6.29 4.44
C SER A 56 0.48 -5.22 3.84
N PHE A 57 0.54 -4.02 4.40
CA PHE A 57 -0.31 -2.91 4.01
C PHE A 57 0.37 -1.56 4.27
N GLU A 58 0.00 -0.56 3.48
CA GLU A 58 0.50 0.80 3.58
C GLU A 58 -0.57 1.71 4.18
N VAL A 59 -0.20 2.51 5.18
CA VAL A 59 -1.07 3.51 5.80
C VAL A 59 -0.64 4.89 5.34
N VAL A 60 -1.60 5.66 4.83
CA VAL A 60 -1.43 7.01 4.28
C VAL A 60 -2.44 7.95 4.96
N PRO A 61 -2.06 8.62 6.06
CA PRO A 61 -2.93 9.58 6.73
C PRO A 61 -2.94 10.95 6.03
N GLU A 62 -3.62 11.91 6.62
CA GLU A 62 -3.50 13.32 6.25
C GLU A 62 -2.09 13.86 6.55
N ILE A 63 -1.65 14.86 5.77
CA ILE A 63 -0.32 15.45 5.93
C ILE A 63 -0.20 16.07 7.33
N GLY A 64 0.90 15.76 8.01
CA GLY A 64 1.17 16.25 9.36
C GLY A 64 0.53 15.40 10.47
N ALA A 65 -0.04 14.24 10.14
CA ALA A 65 -0.57 13.33 11.14
C ALA A 65 0.52 12.79 12.09
N GLU A 66 0.16 12.70 13.36
CA GLU A 66 0.99 12.15 14.43
C GLU A 66 1.06 10.61 14.37
N SER A 67 2.06 10.03 15.04
CA SER A 67 2.25 8.56 15.12
C SER A 67 1.00 7.79 15.58
N ALA A 68 0.16 8.41 16.41
CA ALA A 68 -1.11 7.85 16.88
C ALA A 68 -2.08 7.53 15.73
N ALA A 69 -2.15 8.38 14.70
CA ALA A 69 -3.00 8.16 13.53
C ALA A 69 -2.59 6.90 12.76
N TYR A 70 -1.29 6.69 12.58
CA TYR A 70 -0.77 5.48 11.91
C TYR A 70 -1.11 4.22 12.70
N TRP A 71 -0.87 4.20 14.02
CA TRP A 71 -1.18 3.02 14.85
C TRP A 71 -2.68 2.75 14.93
N CYS A 72 -3.50 3.80 15.04
CA CYS A 72 -4.95 3.64 15.02
C CYS A 72 -5.43 3.01 13.71
N ALA A 73 -5.05 3.59 12.57
CA ALA A 73 -5.39 3.08 11.25
C ALA A 73 -4.88 1.64 11.02
N ALA A 74 -3.66 1.35 11.47
CA ALA A 74 -3.08 0.01 11.36
C ALA A 74 -3.85 -1.01 12.19
N SER A 75 -4.29 -0.66 13.40
CA SER A 75 -5.12 -1.55 14.24
C SER A 75 -6.50 -1.81 13.63
N ASP A 76 -7.14 -0.77 13.09
CA ASP A 76 -8.47 -0.84 12.45
C ASP A 76 -8.41 -1.78 11.24
N PHE A 77 -7.38 -1.61 10.39
CA PHE A 77 -7.19 -2.48 9.23
C PHE A 77 -6.75 -3.90 9.60
N ALA A 78 -5.85 -4.07 10.57
CA ALA A 78 -5.46 -5.40 11.04
C ALA A 78 -6.66 -6.19 11.57
N ARG A 79 -7.55 -5.56 12.36
CA ARG A 79 -8.76 -6.19 12.89
C ARG A 79 -9.79 -6.48 11.81
N ARG A 80 -10.13 -5.48 11.00
CA ARG A 80 -11.31 -5.54 10.11
C ARG A 80 -10.98 -5.97 8.69
N GLY A 81 -9.81 -5.59 8.19
CA GLY A 81 -9.33 -5.97 6.87
C GLY A 81 -8.64 -7.33 6.85
N LEU A 82 -7.83 -7.64 7.87
CA LEU A 82 -7.02 -8.87 7.92
C LEU A 82 -7.51 -9.92 8.92
N GLY A 83 -8.46 -9.58 9.80
CA GLY A 83 -9.01 -10.52 10.79
C GLY A 83 -8.06 -10.87 11.95
N ALA A 84 -7.03 -10.07 12.20
CA ALA A 84 -6.04 -10.30 13.25
C ALA A 84 -6.68 -10.31 14.65
N GLY A 85 -6.18 -11.14 15.56
CA GLY A 85 -6.53 -11.17 16.98
C GLY A 85 -6.01 -9.96 17.76
N TRP A 86 -6.58 -9.67 18.92
CA TRP A 86 -6.17 -8.53 19.76
C TRP A 86 -4.73 -8.64 20.29
N SER A 87 -4.25 -9.87 20.49
CA SER A 87 -2.89 -10.20 20.94
C SER A 87 -1.87 -10.24 19.81
N ASP A 88 -2.31 -10.26 18.55
CA ASP A 88 -1.40 -10.29 17.40
C ASP A 88 -0.58 -9.01 17.35
N ARG A 89 0.60 -9.09 16.76
CA ARG A 89 1.50 -7.94 16.65
C ARG A 89 1.47 -7.35 15.25
N ILE A 90 1.48 -6.03 15.21
CA ILE A 90 1.66 -5.24 14.00
C ILE A 90 3.08 -4.68 14.06
N PHE A 91 3.83 -4.83 12.97
CA PHE A 91 5.20 -4.36 12.83
C PHE A 91 5.30 -3.31 11.73
N VAL A 92 6.12 -2.29 11.94
CA VAL A 92 6.49 -1.32 10.91
C VAL A 92 7.53 -1.94 9.99
N SER A 93 7.16 -2.39 8.79
CA SER A 93 8.11 -2.95 7.83
C SER A 93 8.92 -1.85 7.13
N ASN A 94 8.32 -0.71 6.83
CA ASN A 94 9.04 0.44 6.33
C ASN A 94 8.58 1.68 7.11
N GLY A 95 9.55 2.43 7.64
CA GLY A 95 9.26 3.67 8.36
C GLY A 95 8.67 4.74 7.44
N GLN A 96 8.40 5.93 7.99
CA GLN A 96 7.81 7.03 7.22
C GLN A 96 8.65 7.33 5.98
N ALA A 97 8.08 7.09 4.81
CA ALA A 97 8.74 7.17 3.52
C ALA A 97 7.74 7.60 2.45
N ASN A 98 8.26 7.84 1.23
CA ASN A 98 7.40 8.03 0.08
C ASN A 98 6.54 6.78 -0.15
N SER A 99 5.24 6.98 -0.25
CA SER A 99 4.23 5.96 -0.51
C SER A 99 4.57 5.25 -1.80
N VAL A 100 4.61 3.91 -1.74
CA VAL A 100 4.84 3.08 -2.92
C VAL A 100 3.60 3.10 -3.83
N VAL A 101 2.42 3.36 -3.25
CA VAL A 101 1.14 3.34 -3.97
C VAL A 101 0.76 4.70 -4.54
N THR A 102 1.00 5.78 -3.80
CA THR A 102 0.51 7.13 -4.12
C THR A 102 1.60 8.17 -4.34
N GLY A 103 2.86 7.87 -4.00
CA GLY A 103 3.97 8.82 -4.04
C GLY A 103 3.94 9.91 -2.95
N ARG A 104 3.01 9.87 -2.00
CA ARG A 104 2.94 10.81 -0.86
C ARG A 104 4.08 10.60 0.13
N ILE A 105 4.64 11.66 0.70
CA ILE A 105 5.90 11.63 1.46
C ILE A 105 5.79 11.08 2.90
N ASP A 106 4.60 10.69 3.34
CA ASP A 106 4.23 10.41 4.73
C ASP A 106 3.52 9.06 4.90
N ALA A 107 3.89 8.06 4.11
CA ALA A 107 3.32 6.72 4.24
C ALA A 107 4.19 5.82 5.11
N VAL A 108 3.54 4.92 5.85
CA VAL A 108 4.22 3.88 6.64
C VAL A 108 3.69 2.52 6.21
N THR A 109 4.61 1.59 5.98
CA THR A 109 4.23 0.21 5.66
C THR A 109 4.25 -0.64 6.92
N PHE A 110 3.18 -1.39 7.12
CA PHE A 110 3.00 -2.33 8.21
C PHE A 110 2.88 -3.76 7.71
N THR A 111 3.08 -4.71 8.63
CA THR A 111 2.88 -6.14 8.40
C THR A 111 2.51 -6.83 9.71
N LEU A 112 1.85 -8.00 9.63
CA LEU A 112 1.65 -8.89 10.77
C LEU A 112 2.75 -9.96 10.89
N GLU A 113 3.61 -10.04 9.89
CA GLU A 113 4.76 -10.94 9.93
C GLU A 113 5.88 -10.36 10.81
N PRO A 114 6.50 -11.16 11.69
CA PRO A 114 7.62 -10.72 12.48
C PRO A 114 8.78 -10.27 11.59
N ILE A 115 9.35 -9.11 11.91
CA ILE A 115 10.52 -8.56 11.21
C ILE A 115 11.61 -8.19 12.22
N GLU A 116 12.85 -8.21 11.75
CA GLU A 116 13.98 -7.77 12.55
C GLU A 116 13.99 -6.25 12.72
N ARG A 117 14.24 -5.80 13.95
CA ARG A 117 14.31 -4.37 14.28
C ARG A 117 15.62 -3.80 13.77
N GLU A 118 15.54 -2.70 13.01
CA GLU A 118 16.74 -2.01 12.57
C GLU A 118 17.46 -1.40 13.79
N GLN A 119 18.77 -1.63 13.90
CA GLN A 119 19.53 -1.06 15.01
C GLN A 119 19.57 0.47 14.90
N PRO A 120 19.33 1.20 16.00
CA PRO A 120 19.32 2.65 15.98
C PRO A 120 20.70 3.18 15.59
N LYS A 121 20.82 3.83 14.44
CA LYS A 121 22.04 4.54 14.04
C LYS A 121 22.24 5.74 14.99
N PRO A 122 23.39 5.86 15.67
CA PRO A 122 23.56 6.79 16.80
C PRO A 122 23.50 8.28 16.43
N LEU A 123 23.51 8.65 15.15
CA LEU A 123 23.66 10.04 14.69
C LEU A 123 22.36 10.71 14.22
N LEU A 124 21.23 10.00 14.15
CA LEU A 124 19.97 10.59 13.66
C LEU A 124 18.77 10.14 14.52
N ARG A 125 18.69 10.69 15.73
CA ARG A 125 17.46 10.66 16.54
C ARG A 125 16.69 11.97 16.33
N LEU A 126 16.33 12.28 15.10
CA LEU A 126 15.32 13.31 14.83
C LEU A 126 13.96 12.63 14.62
N GLY A 127 12.96 13.10 15.35
CA GLY A 127 11.54 12.88 15.05
C GLY A 127 10.89 11.68 15.75
N PHE A 128 9.65 11.90 16.17
CA PHE A 128 8.67 10.91 16.63
C PHE A 128 8.20 10.00 15.47
N THR A 129 9.13 9.61 14.61
CA THR A 129 8.86 8.91 13.36
C THR A 129 8.92 7.41 13.60
N LEU A 130 7.92 6.71 13.06
CA LEU A 130 7.84 5.25 13.06
C LEU A 130 9.04 4.65 12.32
N LYS A 131 9.75 3.73 12.98
CA LYS A 131 10.96 3.08 12.44
C LYS A 131 10.71 1.62 12.15
N ARG A 132 11.50 1.07 11.22
CA ARG A 132 11.43 -0.35 10.88
C ARG A 132 11.64 -1.23 12.11
N GLY A 133 10.68 -2.11 12.37
CA GLY A 133 10.65 -3.04 13.52
C GLY A 133 10.14 -2.44 14.82
N ASP A 134 9.63 -1.21 14.81
CA ASP A 134 8.67 -0.80 15.84
C ASP A 134 7.44 -1.72 15.75
N SER A 135 6.93 -2.14 16.90
CA SER A 135 5.79 -3.05 16.94
C SER A 135 4.90 -2.81 18.14
N GLN A 136 3.61 -3.03 17.92
CA GLN A 136 2.57 -2.97 18.94
C GLN A 136 1.65 -4.18 18.80
N THR A 137 1.02 -4.60 19.90
CA THR A 137 -0.12 -5.51 19.77
C THR A 137 -1.29 -4.77 19.11
N VAL A 138 -2.19 -5.49 18.46
CA VAL A 138 -3.40 -4.88 17.87
C VAL A 138 -4.20 -4.11 18.93
N SER A 139 -4.29 -4.65 20.16
CA SER A 139 -4.93 -3.94 21.28
C SER A 139 -4.22 -2.67 21.69
N ALA A 140 -2.88 -2.66 21.76
CA ALA A 140 -2.11 -1.46 22.11
C ALA A 140 -2.21 -0.41 21.00
N ALA A 141 -2.15 -0.82 19.75
CA ALA A 141 -2.32 0.03 18.58
C ALA A 141 -3.73 0.67 18.54
N ASN A 142 -4.77 -0.09 18.91
CA ASN A 142 -6.14 0.42 19.03
C ASN A 142 -6.31 1.45 20.15
N GLY A 143 -5.46 1.41 21.19
CA GLY A 143 -5.45 2.42 22.24
C GLY A 143 -5.24 3.84 21.69
N PHE A 144 -4.36 3.99 20.69
CA PHE A 144 -4.09 5.29 20.04
C PHE A 144 -5.30 5.88 19.32
N CYS A 145 -6.32 5.07 18.99
CA CYS A 145 -7.55 5.62 18.43
C CYS A 145 -8.28 6.51 19.43
N GLN A 146 -8.14 6.26 20.74
CA GLN A 146 -8.76 7.10 21.77
C GLN A 146 -8.05 8.46 21.88
N ASP A 147 -6.75 8.51 21.63
CA ASP A 147 -5.95 9.74 21.67
C ASP A 147 -6.30 10.71 20.52
N LEU A 148 -6.90 10.18 19.44
CA LEU A 148 -7.31 10.96 18.26
C LEU A 148 -8.75 11.49 18.37
N LEU A 149 -9.55 10.93 19.28
CA LEU A 149 -10.91 11.41 19.47
C LEU A 149 -10.85 12.76 20.18
N PRO A 150 -11.60 13.77 19.70
CA PRO A 150 -11.69 15.03 20.43
C PRO A 150 -12.26 14.75 21.81
N VAL A 151 -11.59 15.25 22.85
CA VAL A 151 -12.17 15.33 24.19
C VAL A 151 -13.38 16.25 24.11
N LEU A 152 -14.56 15.67 23.92
CA LEU A 152 -15.81 16.36 24.14
C LEU A 152 -15.89 16.64 25.64
N PHE A 153 -15.41 17.81 26.05
CA PHE A 153 -15.66 18.33 27.38
C PHE A 153 -17.18 18.54 27.52
N PHE A 154 -17.81 17.73 28.37
CA PHE A 154 -19.19 17.92 28.82
C PHE A 154 -19.23 18.81 30.07
#